data_AF-B2J193-F1
#
_entry.id   AF-B2J193-F1
#
_cell.length_a   1.000
_cell.length_b   1.000
_cell.length_c   1.000
_cell.angle_alpha   90.00
_cell.angle_beta   90.00
_cell.angle_gamma   90.00
#
_symmetry.space_group_name_H-M   'P 1'
#
loop_
_entity.id
_entity.type
_entity.pdbx_description
1 polymer ?
#
loop_
_entity_poly.entity_id
_entity_poly.type
_entity_poly.pdbx_seq_one_letter_code
_entity_poly.pdbx_strand_id
1 'polypeptide(L)'
;MIAAPQNLLVIEAKQSDLVRGFTQLAVEFIALDQWTKSISELLYEAVTTCEDWHFGLYHRANRQVAQDQKRYQVPEYLSVLVKIIAGIISDP
;
A
#
# COMPACT_ATOMS: atom_id res chain seq x y z
N MET A 1 -8.52 -4.20 3.39
CA MET A 1 -7.79 -3.42 4.40
C MET A 1 -7.34 -4.36 5.51
N ILE A 2 -6.04 -4.40 5.79
CA ILE A 2 -5.45 -5.14 6.92
C ILE A 2 -4.92 -4.09 7.88
N ALA A 3 -5.46 -4.05 9.09
CA ALA A 3 -5.08 -3.09 10.12
C ALA A 3 -4.40 -3.83 11.29
N ALA A 4 -3.19 -3.40 11.63
CA ALA A 4 -2.51 -3.75 12.87
C ALA A 4 -2.57 -2.55 13.84
N PRO A 5 -2.30 -2.73 15.15
CA PRO A 5 -2.46 -1.65 16.12
C PRO A 5 -1.58 -0.43 15.84
N GLN A 6 -0.42 -0.62 15.19
CA GLN A 6 0.52 0.46 14.85
C GLN A 6 0.56 0.78 13.35
N ASN A 7 0.44 -0.23 12.48
CA ASN A 7 0.57 -0.06 11.03
C ASN A 7 -0.70 -0.43 10.26
N LEU A 8 -0.95 0.31 9.18
CA LEU A 8 -2.12 0.15 8.32
C LEU A 8 -1.68 -0.13 6.89
N LEU A 9 -2.20 -1.23 6.33
CA LEU A 9 -2.02 -1.60 4.93
C LEU A 9 -3.39 -1.70 4.24
N VAL A 10 -3.64 -0.84 3.26
CA VAL A 10 -4.78 -1.00 2.34
C VAL A 10 -4.32 -1.77 1.12
N ILE A 11 -5.12 -2.74 0.67
CA ILE A 11 -4.87 -3.49 -0.55
C ILE A 11 -6.15 -3.39 -1.39
N GLU A 12 -6.02 -2.88 -2.62
CA GLU A 12 -7.12 -2.75 -3.56
C GLU A 12 -6.88 -3.61 -4.80
N ALA A 13 -7.85 -4.46 -5.13
CA ALA A 13 -7.84 -5.24 -6.37
C ALA A 13 -8.55 -4.48 -7.50
N LYS A 14 -7.93 -4.42 -8.67
CA LYS A 14 -8.39 -3.76 -9.90
C LYS A 14 -8.46 -4.76 -11.06
N GLN A 15 -9.30 -4.49 -12.05
CA GLN A 15 -9.42 -5.38 -13.23
C GLN A 15 -8.30 -5.22 -14.27
N SER A 16 -7.72 -4.02 -14.47
CA SER A 16 -6.70 -3.84 -15.51
C SER A 16 -5.86 -2.55 -15.41
N ASP A 17 -6.47 -1.41 -15.07
CA ASP A 17 -5.78 -0.12 -15.15
C ASP A 17 -5.11 0.29 -13.82
N LEU A 18 -3.88 -0.20 -13.63
CA LEU A 18 -3.03 0.12 -12.48
C LEU A 18 -2.61 1.60 -12.45
N VAL A 19 -2.54 2.28 -13.60
CA VAL A 19 -2.13 3.69 -13.71
C VAL A 19 -3.24 4.61 -13.17
N ARG A 20 -4.50 4.38 -13.56
CA ARG A 20 -5.65 5.05 -12.93
C ARG A 20 -5.78 4.66 -11.46
N GLY A 21 -5.49 3.41 -11.13
CA GLY A 21 -5.41 2.93 -9.75
C GLY A 21 -4.50 3.81 -8.89
N PHE A 22 -3.33 4.23 -9.40
CA PHE A 22 -2.39 5.02 -8.61
C PHE A 22 -2.83 6.47 -8.37
N THR A 23 -3.49 7.11 -9.34
CA THR A 23 -4.06 8.46 -9.12
C THR A 23 -5.14 8.43 -8.04
N GLN A 24 -5.99 7.40 -8.04
CA GLN A 24 -6.98 7.18 -6.98
C GLN A 24 -6.30 6.91 -5.63
N LEU A 25 -5.25 6.08 -5.62
CA LEU A 25 -4.46 5.73 -4.45
C LEU A 25 -3.86 6.97 -3.75
N ALA A 26 -3.40 7.98 -4.50
CA ALA A 26 -2.94 9.24 -3.91
C ALA A 26 -4.05 10.02 -3.17
N VAL A 27 -5.29 9.98 -3.66
CA VAL A 27 -6.45 10.59 -3.00
C VAL A 27 -6.87 9.77 -1.78
N GLU A 28 -6.85 8.45 -1.91
CA GLU A 28 -7.16 7.51 -0.81
C GLU A 28 -6.20 7.66 0.35
N PHE A 29 -4.90 7.85 0.11
CA PHE A 29 -3.93 8.15 1.16
C PHE A 29 -4.31 9.38 2.01
N ILE A 30 -4.75 10.46 1.36
CA ILE A 30 -5.14 11.69 2.07
C ILE A 30 -6.40 11.45 2.91
N ALA A 31 -7.36 10.71 2.36
CA ALA A 31 -8.58 10.35 3.08
C ALA A 31 -8.27 9.40 4.27
N LEU A 32 -7.39 8.42 4.05
CA LEU A 32 -6.93 7.47 5.06
C LEU A 32 -6.22 8.19 6.20
N ASP A 33 -5.36 9.15 5.88
CA ASP A 33 -4.63 9.96 6.84
C ASP A 33 -5.57 10.73 7.79
N GLN A 34 -6.69 11.25 7.25
CA GLN A 34 -7.71 11.96 8.04
C GLN A 34 -8.60 11.02 8.85
N TRP A 35 -8.84 9.81 8.37
CA TRP A 35 -9.77 8.85 8.99
C TRP A 35 -9.10 7.97 10.05
N THR A 36 -7.85 7.60 9.85
CA THR A 36 -7.15 6.65 10.73
C THR A 36 -6.71 7.30 12.04
N LYS A 37 -6.72 6.50 13.11
CA LYS A 37 -6.12 6.88 14.41
C LYS A 37 -4.66 6.43 14.54
N SER A 38 -4.11 5.77 13.52
CA SER A 38 -2.70 5.38 13.53
C SER A 38 -1.82 6.62 13.70
N ILE A 39 -0.80 6.49 14.52
CA ILE A 39 0.25 7.51 14.71
C ILE A 39 1.50 7.21 13.88
N SER A 40 1.49 6.16 13.06
CA SER A 40 2.63 5.78 12.23
C SER A 40 2.96 6.92 11.26
N GLU A 41 4.24 7.19 11.05
CA GLU A 41 4.69 8.25 10.13
C GLU A 41 4.49 7.87 8.66
N LEU A 42 4.35 6.57 8.40
CA LEU A 42 4.19 5.98 7.08
C LEU A 42 2.84 5.26 6.99
N LEU A 43 2.10 5.55 5.93
CA LEU A 43 0.95 4.75 5.53
C LEU A 43 1.31 3.96 4.28
N TYR A 44 0.87 2.70 4.22
CA TYR A 44 1.16 1.80 3.11
C TYR A 44 -0.13 1.42 2.38
N GLU A 45 -0.07 1.42 1.05
CA GLU A 45 -1.15 0.92 0.21
C GLU A 45 -0.58 0.05 -0.91
N ALA A 46 -1.36 -0.92 -1.37
CA ALA A 46 -1.02 -1.74 -2.52
C ALA A 46 -2.19 -1.79 -3.49
N VAL A 47 -1.90 -1.72 -4.78
CA VAL A 47 -2.87 -1.92 -5.85
C VAL A 47 -2.46 -3.17 -6.64
N THR A 48 -3.44 -4.00 -6.99
CA THR A 48 -3.17 -5.29 -7.64
C THR A 48 -4.20 -5.70 -8.68
N THR A 49 -3.78 -6.40 -9.73
CA THR A 49 -4.66 -7.16 -10.64
C THR A 49 -4.74 -8.65 -10.29
N CYS A 50 -4.36 -9.02 -9.06
CA CYS A 50 -4.02 -10.37 -8.60
C CYS A 50 -2.73 -10.93 -9.22
N GLU A 51 -2.49 -10.68 -10.51
CA GLU A 51 -1.28 -11.07 -11.22
C GLU A 51 -0.12 -10.11 -10.94
N ASP A 52 -0.41 -8.81 -10.88
CA ASP A 52 0.58 -7.78 -10.65
C ASP A 52 0.29 -7.00 -9.37
N TRP A 53 1.34 -6.63 -8.65
CA TRP A 53 1.26 -5.86 -7.43
C TRP A 53 2.21 -4.67 -7.49
N HIS A 54 1.69 -3.52 -7.08
CA HIS A 54 2.44 -2.29 -6.87
C HIS A 54 2.16 -1.75 -5.48
N PHE A 55 3.19 -1.21 -4.84
CA PHE A 55 3.06 -0.56 -3.54
C PHE A 55 3.18 0.95 -3.68
N GLY A 56 2.39 1.65 -2.89
CA GLY A 56 2.54 3.06 -2.60
C GLY A 56 2.81 3.26 -1.12
N LEU A 57 3.42 4.40 -0.81
CA LEU A 57 3.59 4.84 0.57
C LEU A 57 3.34 6.35 0.68
N TYR A 58 2.75 6.76 1.78
CA TYR A 58 2.53 8.16 2.11
C TYR A 58 3.34 8.54 3.33
N HIS A 59 4.27 9.47 3.12
CA HIS A 59 5.04 10.11 4.17
C HIS A 59 4.24 11.26 4.77
N ARG A 60 3.81 11.11 6.03
CA ARG A 60 2.97 12.12 6.71
C ARG A 60 3.70 13.41 7.00
N ALA A 61 4.96 13.32 7.41
CA ALA A 61 5.77 14.46 7.82
C ALA A 61 5.92 15.54 6.72
N ASN A 62 6.04 15.10 5.46
CA ASN A 62 6.20 15.98 4.30
C ASN A 62 4.99 15.95 3.35
N ARG A 63 3.93 15.20 3.68
CA ARG A 63 2.71 15.00 2.89
C ARG A 63 3.01 14.55 1.45
N GLN A 64 3.94 13.61 1.32
CA GLN A 64 4.41 13.12 0.03
C GLN A 64 3.94 11.69 -0.23
N VAL A 65 3.33 11.48 -1.40
CA VAL A 65 3.04 10.13 -1.93
C VAL A 65 4.22 9.68 -2.78
N ALA A 66 4.69 8.46 -2.56
CA ALA A 66 5.71 7.81 -3.37
C ALA A 66 5.21 6.45 -3.87
N GLN A 67 5.56 6.12 -5.11
CA GLN A 67 5.30 4.81 -5.71
C GLN A 67 6.57 3.96 -5.63
N ASP A 68 6.44 2.72 -5.18
CA ASP A 68 7.49 1.73 -5.40
C ASP A 68 7.52 1.40 -6.91
N GLN A 69 8.68 1.63 -7.52
CA GLN A 69 8.89 1.35 -8.94
C GLN A 69 8.90 -0.16 -9.22
N LYS A 70 9.10 -0.99 -8.20
CA LYS A 70 9.12 -2.43 -8.36
C LYS A 70 7.70 -2.98 -8.56
N ARG A 71 7.54 -3.70 -9.67
CA ARG A 71 6.38 -4.55 -9.95
C ARG A 71 6.65 -5.95 -9.40
N TYR A 72 5.70 -6.49 -8.64
CA TYR A 72 5.78 -7.86 -8.11
C TYR A 72 4.74 -8.73 -8.80
N GLN A 73 5.19 -9.68 -9.60
CA GLN A 73 4.29 -10.58 -10.35
C GLN A 73 4.05 -11.89 -9.60
N VAL A 74 2.82 -12.36 -9.57
CA VAL A 74 2.44 -13.66 -9.00
C VAL A 74 2.35 -14.68 -10.13
N PRO A 75 2.90 -15.90 -9.97
CA PRO A 75 3.38 -16.51 -8.72
C PRO A 75 4.84 -16.23 -8.35
N GLU A 76 5.65 -15.68 -9.27
CA GLU A 76 7.11 -15.57 -9.12
C GLU A 76 7.56 -14.87 -7.83
N TYR A 77 6.85 -13.81 -7.43
CA TYR A 77 7.16 -12.99 -6.27
C TYR A 77 6.25 -13.27 -5.07
N LEU A 78 5.45 -14.34 -5.08
CA LEU A 78 4.47 -14.60 -4.01
C LEU A 78 5.12 -14.65 -2.61
N SER A 79 6.25 -15.35 -2.47
CA SER A 79 6.97 -15.41 -1.19
C SER A 79 7.48 -14.05 -0.74
N VAL A 80 7.90 -13.20 -1.69
CA VAL A 80 8.37 -11.84 -1.41
C VAL A 80 7.20 -10.95 -0.99
N LEU A 81 6.06 -11.04 -1.68
CA LEU A 81 4.85 -10.29 -1.34
C LEU A 81 4.36 -10.60 0.07
N VAL A 82 4.30 -11.88 0.45
CA VAL A 82 3.91 -12.28 1.81
C VAL A 82 4.88 -11.71 2.85
N LYS A 83 6.20 -11.70 2.57
CA LYS A 83 7.19 -11.11 3.47
C LYS A 83 7.05 -9.59 3.59
N ILE A 84 6.78 -8.87 2.49
CA ILE A 84 6.54 -7.43 2.51
C ILE A 84 5.30 -7.11 3.35
N ILE A 85 4.18 -7.79 3.08
CA ILE A 85 2.93 -7.61 3.82
C ILE A 85 3.14 -7.91 5.31
N ALA A 86 3.79 -9.04 5.63
CA ALA A 86 4.11 -9.42 7.00
C ALA A 86 5.01 -8.38 7.69
N GLY A 87 6.03 -7.87 6.98
CA GLY A 87 6.89 -6.80 7.48
C GLY A 87 6.10 -5.54 7.83
N ILE A 88 5.26 -5.07 6.91
CA ILE A 88 4.43 -3.86 7.11
C ILE A 88 3.51 -4.02 8.34
N ILE A 89 2.84 -5.16 8.49
CA ILE A 89 1.84 -5.34 9.55
C ILE A 89 2.42 -5.81 10.90
N SER A 90 3.68 -6.26 10.92
CA SER A 90 4.35 -6.75 12.13
C SER A 90 5.40 -5.79 12.68
N ASP A 91 5.75 -4.72 11.94
CA ASP A 91 6.67 -3.70 12.45
C ASP A 91 6.03 -2.97 13.65
N PRO A 92 6.71 -2.86 14.81
CA PRO A 92 6.17 -2.24 16.03
C PRO A 92 6.01 -0.72 15.95
#